data_AF-A0A8J4JKP5-F1
#
_entry.id   AF-A0A8J4JKP5-F1
#
_cell.length_a   1.000
_cell.length_b   1.000
_cell.length_c   1.000
_cell.angle_alpha   90.00
_cell.angle_beta   90.00
_cell.angle_gamma   90.00
#
_symmetry.space_group_name_H-M   'P 1'
#
loop_
_entity.id
_entity.type
_entity.pdbx_description
1 polymer ?
#
loop_
_entity_poly.entity_id
_entity_poly.type
_entity_poly.pdbx_seq_one_letter_code
_entity_poly.pdbx_strand_id
1 'polypeptide(L)' 'CPQSLLVLLDLLGARHPAIHSHFPRTHHWFLRLVAIEQRLRRLGLLLAAPQDQPFFRLSPAPGPVEDDHVPFLQRG' A
#
# COMPACT_ATOMS: atom_id res chain seq x y z
N CYS A 1 9.65 21.21 -7.89
CA CYS A 1 10.31 20.55 -6.74
C CYS A 1 9.84 19.11 -6.69
N PRO A 2 10.73 18.10 -6.68
CA PRO A 2 10.28 16.72 -6.50
C PRO A 2 9.56 16.59 -5.15
N GLN A 3 8.41 15.92 -5.14
CA GLN A 3 7.72 15.58 -3.89
C GLN A 3 8.47 14.43 -3.23
N SER A 4 8.96 14.63 -2.02
CA SER A 4 9.57 13.56 -1.20
C SER A 4 8.47 12.69 -0.59
N LEU A 5 8.68 11.38 -0.53
CA LEU A 5 7.75 10.40 0.02
C LEU A 5 8.51 9.48 0.99
N LEU A 6 7.99 9.34 2.22
CA LEU A 6 8.39 8.25 3.11
C LEU A 6 7.51 7.03 2.81
N VAL A 7 8.15 5.90 2.52
CA VAL A 7 7.47 4.60 2.39
C VAL A 7 7.96 3.73 3.55
N LEU A 8 7.11 3.56 4.56
CA LEU A 8 7.35 2.67 5.69
C LEU A 8 6.75 1.30 5.38
N LEU A 9 7.55 0.24 5.52
CA LEU A 9 7.14 -1.15 5.33
C LEU A 9 7.26 -1.85 6.68
N ASP A 10 6.14 -2.33 7.22
CA ASP A 10 6.10 -3.08 8.47
C ASP A 10 5.07 -4.22 8.42
N LEU A 11 5.21 -5.21 9.30
CA LEU A 11 4.36 -6.39 9.47
C LEU A 11 4.08 -7.17 8.17
N LEU A 12 5.05 -7.20 7.25
CA LEU A 12 4.99 -7.97 6.01
C LEU A 12 5.44 -9.43 6.23
N GLY A 13 4.79 -10.38 5.54
CA GLY A 13 5.17 -11.79 5.54
C GLY A 13 4.02 -12.76 5.80
N ALA A 14 2.91 -12.27 6.37
CA ALA A 14 1.69 -13.06 6.50
C ALA A 14 1.04 -13.35 5.13
N ARG A 15 0.30 -14.46 5.04
CA ARG A 15 -0.49 -14.77 3.84
C ARG A 15 -1.64 -13.77 3.69
N HIS A 16 -1.94 -13.42 2.43
CA HIS A 16 -3.08 -12.57 2.04
C HIS A 16 -3.17 -11.24 2.80
N PRO A 17 -2.11 -10.38 2.78
CA PRO A 17 -2.17 -9.08 3.43
C PRO A 17 -3.26 -8.19 2.82
N ALA A 18 -3.82 -7.30 3.63
CA ALA A 18 -4.80 -6.30 3.21
C ALA A 18 -4.26 -4.90 3.49
N ILE A 19 -3.55 -4.34 2.52
CA ILE A 19 -2.88 -3.04 2.59
C ILE A 19 -3.82 -1.96 2.09
N HIS A 20 -4.08 -0.93 2.90
CA HIS A 20 -5.05 0.13 2.59
C HIS A 20 -4.36 1.49 2.44
N SER A 21 -5.06 2.43 1.80
CA SER A 21 -4.61 3.82 1.73
C SER A 21 -4.96 4.56 3.03
N HIS A 22 -3.97 4.86 3.86
CA HIS A 22 -4.18 5.55 5.14
C HIS A 22 -4.26 7.09 5.02
N PHE A 23 -3.59 7.69 4.02
CA PHE A 23 -3.46 9.15 3.93
C PHE A 23 -3.96 9.69 2.59
N PRO A 24 -4.92 10.64 2.59
CA PRO A 24 -5.40 11.27 1.35
C PRO A 24 -4.27 11.94 0.54
N ARG A 25 -3.29 12.54 1.22
CA ARG A 25 -2.17 13.26 0.58
C ARG A 25 -1.31 12.36 -0.30
N THR A 26 -1.15 11.09 0.07
CA THR A 26 -0.32 10.11 -0.65
C THR A 26 -1.15 9.09 -1.42
N HIS A 27 -2.47 9.25 -1.49
CA HIS A 27 -3.38 8.28 -2.14
C HIS A 27 -3.02 8.01 -3.61
N HIS A 28 -2.61 9.04 -4.36
CA HIS A 28 -2.20 8.86 -5.75
C HIS A 28 -0.94 7.98 -5.91
N TRP A 29 -0.02 7.99 -4.94
CA TRP A 29 1.13 7.06 -4.91
C TRP A 29 0.68 5.64 -4.57
N PHE A 30 -0.28 5.48 -3.64
CA PHE A 30 -0.89 4.19 -3.34
C PHE A 30 -1.55 3.57 -4.58
N LEU A 31 -2.30 4.37 -5.37
CA LEU A 31 -2.91 3.90 -6.61
C LEU A 31 -1.87 3.42 -7.65
N ARG A 32 -0.64 3.94 -7.63
CA ARG A 32 0.44 3.41 -8.47
C ARG A 32 0.85 2.00 -8.04
N LEU A 33 0.90 1.71 -6.74
CA LEU A 33 1.16 0.37 -6.23
C LEU A 33 0.05 -0.62 -6.62
N VAL A 34 -1.22 -0.19 -6.53
CA VAL A 34 -2.37 -0.96 -7.02
C VAL A 34 -2.21 -1.30 -8.51
N ALA A 35 -1.88 -0.29 -9.34
CA ALA A 35 -1.71 -0.50 -10.78
C ALA A 35 -0.54 -1.43 -11.11
N ILE A 36 0.55 -1.36 -10.35
CA ILE A 36 1.70 -2.26 -10.46
C ILE A 36 1.27 -3.69 -10.13
N GLU A 37 0.58 -3.92 -8.99
CA GLU A 37 0.09 -5.24 -8.62
C GLU A 37 -0.82 -5.82 -9.71
N GLN A 38 -1.81 -5.05 -10.18
CA GLN A 38 -2.72 -5.49 -11.24
C GLN A 38 -1.99 -5.84 -12.53
N ARG A 39 -0.96 -5.06 -12.92
CA ARG A 39 -0.14 -5.36 -14.09
C ARG A 39 0.64 -6.66 -13.90
N LEU A 40 1.29 -6.86 -12.76
CA LEU A 40 2.05 -8.09 -12.49
C LEU A 40 1.16 -9.33 -12.46
N ARG A 41 -0.05 -9.24 -11.88
CA ARG A 41 -1.05 -10.32 -11.92
C ARG A 41 -1.50 -10.65 -13.34
N ARG A 42 -1.85 -9.64 -14.15
CA ARG A 42 -2.26 -9.85 -15.56
C ARG A 42 -1.18 -10.50 -16.40
N LEU A 43 0.09 -10.21 -16.11
CA LEU A 43 1.23 -10.80 -16.80
C LEU A 43 1.63 -12.19 -16.24
N GLY A 44 0.97 -12.68 -15.18
CA GLY A 44 1.32 -13.95 -14.55
C GLY A 44 2.68 -13.94 -13.83
N LEU A 45 3.17 -12.76 -13.42
CA LEU A 45 4.49 -12.58 -12.82
C LEU A 45 4.50 -12.69 -11.29
N LEU A 46 3.33 -12.83 -10.66
CA LEU A 46 3.22 -13.05 -9.22
C LEU A 46 3.00 -14.53 -8.92
N LEU A 47 3.66 -15.03 -7.89
CA LEU A 47 3.34 -16.30 -7.24
C LEU A 47 2.08 -16.14 -6.38
N ALA A 48 0.96 -15.84 -7.03
CA ALA A 48 -0.36 -15.69 -6.41
C ALA A 48 -1.37 -16.47 -7.24
N ALA A 49 -2.29 -17.16 -6.58
CA ALA A 49 -3.35 -17.88 -7.27
C ALA A 49 -4.37 -16.89 -7.87
N PRO A 50 -5.05 -17.21 -8.98
CA PRO A 50 -6.07 -16.34 -9.57
C PRO A 50 -7.19 -15.92 -8.62
N GLN A 51 -7.54 -16.79 -7.66
CA GLN A 51 -8.52 -16.56 -6.62
C GLN A 51 -8.01 -15.74 -5.42
N ASP A 52 -6.68 -15.53 -5.31
CA ASP A 52 -6.12 -14.76 -4.21
C ASP A 52 -6.54 -13.31 -4.34
N GLN A 53 -7.07 -12.77 -3.25
CA GLN A 53 -7.44 -11.38 -3.21
C GLN A 53 -6.20 -10.46 -3.40
N PRO A 54 -6.37 -9.25 -3.97
CA PRO A 54 -5.29 -8.28 -4.11
C PRO A 54 -4.64 -7.92 -2.76
N PHE A 55 -3.35 -7.62 -2.76
CA PHE A 55 -2.64 -7.13 -1.59
C PHE A 55 -3.11 -5.71 -1.25
N PHE A 56 -3.23 -4.84 -2.25
CA PHE A 56 -3.69 -3.47 -2.07
C PHE A 56 -5.22 -3.35 -2.23
N ARG A 57 -5.89 -2.82 -1.21
CA ARG A 57 -7.34 -2.67 -1.13
C ARG A 57 -7.76 -1.24 -1.37
N LEU A 58 -8.80 -1.08 -2.20
CA LEU A 58 -9.42 0.21 -2.50
C LEU A 58 -10.46 0.63 -1.46
N SER A 59 -10.80 -0.25 -0.51
CA SER A 59 -11.62 0.10 0.64
C SER A 59 -10.90 1.11 1.54
N PRO A 60 -11.64 1.91 2.33
CA PRO A 60 -11.04 2.76 3.36
C PRO A 60 -10.20 1.94 4.35
N ALA A 61 -9.15 2.55 4.89
CA ALA A 61 -8.41 1.94 5.98
C ALA A 61 -9.34 1.75 7.21
N PRO A 62 -9.22 0.63 7.94
CA PRO A 62 -10.10 0.32 9.07
C PRO A 62 -9.92 1.28 10.26
N GLY A 63 -8.80 2.00 10.32
CA GLY A 63 -8.53 2.98 11.36
C GLY A 63 -7.15 3.63 11.20
N PRO A 64 -6.83 4.60 12.06
CA PRO A 64 -5.48 5.13 12.18
C PRO A 64 -4.52 4.06 12.71
N VAL A 65 -3.24 4.23 12.40
CA VAL A 65 -2.13 3.39 12.88
C VAL A 65 -1.06 4.33 13.42
N GLU A 66 -0.60 4.09 14.64
CA GLU A 66 0.56 4.79 15.22
C GLU A 66 1.79 3.91 15.07
N ASP A 67 2.83 4.48 14.46
CA ASP A 67 4.05 3.76 14.10
C ASP A 67 5.16 4.81 13.81
N ASP A 68 6.34 4.38 13.36
CA ASP A 68 7.53 5.21 13.13
C ASP A 68 7.32 6.37 12.12
N HIS A 69 6.22 6.36 11.37
CA HIS A 69 5.86 7.47 10.48
C HIS A 69 5.32 8.69 11.23
N VAL A 70 4.90 8.58 12.49
CA VAL A 70 4.24 9.66 13.25
C VAL A 70 5.10 10.93 13.33
N PRO A 71 6.41 10.89 13.69
CA PRO A 71 7.23 12.10 13.75
C PRO A 71 7.42 12.79 12.39
N PHE A 72 7.40 12.03 11.29
CA PHE A 72 7.49 12.58 9.93
C PHE A 72 6.17 13.21 9.51
N LEU A 73 5.04 12.56 9.82
CA LEU A 73 3.71 13.09 9.53
C LEU A 73 3.46 14.42 10.24
N GLN A 74 3.94 14.56 11.49
CA GLN A 74 3.82 15.77 12.29
C GLN A 74 4.69 16.93 11.79
N ARG A 75 5.83 16.65 11.15
CA ARG A 75 6.83 17.66 10.75
C ARG A 75 6.79 18.04 9.27
N GLY A 76 6.11 17.25 8.43
CA GLY A 76 6.03 17.47 6.99
C GLY A 76 7.36 17.30 6.28
#